data_AF-A0AAW2FP18-F1
#
_entry.id   AF-A0AAW2FP18-F1
#
_cell.length_a   1.000
_cell.length_b   1.000
_cell.length_c   1.000
_cell.angle_alpha   90.00
_cell.angle_beta   90.00
_cell.angle_gamma   90.00
#
_symmetry.space_group_name_H-M   'P 1'
#
loop_
_entity.id
_entity.type
_entity.pdbx_description
1 polymer ?
#
loop_
_entity_poly.entity_id
_entity_poly.type
_entity_poly.pdbx_seq_one_letter_code
_entity_poly.pdbx_strand_id
1 'polypeptide(L)'
;MDKRKMMPKRPRMENLRGPIANGPIQTRPLVALLDGRDCSIEMPILKDVATVAFCDAQSTSEIHEKVLNEAVGALMWHTIILTKEDLEKFKTLRIIVRIGSGVDNIDVKAAGELGIAVCNVPGYGVEEVADTTLCLILNLYRRTYWLANMVREGKKFTGPEQVREAATGCARIRGDTLGIVGLGRIGSAVALRAKAFGFTVIFYDPYLPDGIEKSLGLTRVYTLQDLLFQSDCVSLHCTLNEHNHHLINEYTIKQMRPGAFLVNTARGGLVDDDALAAALKQGRIRAAALDVHENEPYNVFQGPLKDAPNLLCTPHAAFYSDASCTELREMAASEIRRAIVGRIPDCLRNCVNKEYFLSSTGSYPEGINGGYYAGSLPVQQTAHSTTPHDTAPPPPVPGAGGGHSVVGGGSGGGGGSGGGSGGGGGGGIGGPNSSSSSAVTVTGAAGGGAGGAGGTGGGPAGPQGPPAAVGGGGPPSAAGVVGTAAAGGPGGGGPAAGAPSTAGLPGLPHSIVSEPDPRPSPPAPSPR
;
A
#
# COMPACT_ATOMS: atom_id res chain seq x y z
N MET A 1 -63.09 9.05 39.20
CA MET A 1 -61.85 8.55 39.84
C MET A 1 -60.78 8.40 38.77
N ASP A 2 -59.55 8.78 39.11
CA ASP A 2 -58.39 8.79 38.21
C ASP A 2 -57.86 7.38 37.92
N LYS A 3 -57.21 7.19 36.77
CA LYS A 3 -56.13 6.20 36.53
C LYS A 3 -55.46 6.42 35.17
N ARG A 4 -54.64 7.48 35.09
CA ARG A 4 -53.62 7.65 34.05
C ARG A 4 -52.75 6.38 33.92
N LYS A 5 -52.68 5.78 32.73
CA LYS A 5 -51.62 4.79 32.41
C LYS A 5 -50.29 5.53 32.25
N MET A 6 -49.33 5.25 33.12
CA MET A 6 -47.95 5.71 32.96
C MET A 6 -47.33 5.03 31.73
N MET A 7 -46.96 5.81 30.72
CA MET A 7 -45.91 5.40 29.79
C MET A 7 -44.55 5.58 30.49
N PRO A 8 -43.58 4.67 30.30
CA PRO A 8 -42.23 4.86 30.82
C PRO A 8 -41.60 6.08 30.12
N LYS A 9 -41.11 7.04 30.90
CA LYS A 9 -40.31 8.16 30.36
C LYS A 9 -39.09 7.56 29.66
N ARG A 10 -38.91 7.88 28.36
CA ARG A 10 -37.62 7.66 27.69
C ARG A 10 -36.52 8.39 28.50
N PRO A 11 -35.35 7.78 28.75
CA PRO A 11 -34.26 8.48 29.39
C PRO A 11 -33.85 9.67 28.52
N ARG A 12 -33.76 10.85 29.13
CA ARG A 12 -33.34 12.08 28.44
C ARG A 12 -31.82 11.99 28.24
N MET A 13 -31.36 11.91 27.00
CA MET A 13 -29.93 11.89 26.69
C MET A 13 -29.31 13.28 26.92
N GLU A 14 -28.98 13.57 28.17
CA GLU A 14 -28.05 14.63 28.56
C GLU A 14 -26.61 14.08 28.44
N ASN A 15 -26.14 13.82 27.20
CA ASN A 15 -24.81 13.23 26.97
C ASN A 15 -24.09 13.67 25.68
N LEU A 16 -24.42 14.86 25.16
CA LEU A 16 -23.47 15.57 24.29
C LEU A 16 -22.30 16.04 25.15
N ARG A 17 -21.15 15.36 25.05
CA ARG A 17 -19.88 15.76 25.69
C ARG A 17 -19.46 17.13 25.15
N GLY A 18 -19.89 18.19 25.84
CA GLY A 18 -19.63 19.58 25.45
C GLY A 18 -18.14 19.91 25.33
N PRO A 19 -17.79 21.13 24.87
CA PRO A 19 -16.42 21.62 25.00
C PRO A 19 -15.99 21.50 26.47
N ILE A 20 -14.69 21.21 26.71
CA ILE A 20 -14.12 21.23 28.06
C ILE A 20 -14.50 22.58 28.67
N ALA A 21 -15.14 22.56 29.84
CA ALA A 21 -15.53 23.79 30.50
C ALA A 21 -14.27 24.63 30.76
N ASN A 22 -14.29 25.90 30.35
CA ASN A 22 -13.21 26.87 30.60
C ASN A 22 -13.16 27.30 32.08
N GLY A 23 -13.10 26.32 32.98
CA GLY A 23 -12.65 26.47 34.36
C GLY A 23 -11.19 26.02 34.48
N PRO A 24 -10.56 26.21 35.65
CA PRO A 24 -9.20 25.74 35.89
C PRO A 24 -9.15 24.21 35.78
N ILE A 25 -8.49 23.71 34.73
CA ILE A 25 -8.18 22.30 34.54
C ILE A 25 -7.24 21.87 35.68
N GLN A 26 -7.78 21.22 36.72
CA GLN A 26 -7.01 20.81 37.89
C GLN A 26 -6.06 19.63 37.61
N THR A 27 -6.26 18.90 36.51
CA THR A 27 -5.41 17.78 36.06
C THR A 27 -5.20 17.81 34.54
N ARG A 28 -3.94 17.69 34.09
CA ARG A 28 -3.64 17.64 32.64
C ARG A 28 -4.32 16.44 31.98
N PRO A 29 -5.03 16.63 30.84
CA PRO A 29 -5.76 15.54 30.18
C PRO A 29 -4.83 14.39 29.79
N LEU A 30 -5.31 13.16 29.95
CA LEU A 30 -4.58 11.96 29.56
C LEU A 30 -4.74 11.69 28.05
N VAL A 31 -3.61 11.48 27.38
CA VAL A 31 -3.51 10.98 26.01
C VAL A 31 -2.79 9.63 26.04
N ALA A 32 -3.39 8.60 25.46
CA ALA A 32 -2.84 7.25 25.46
C ALA A 32 -2.47 6.77 24.04
N LEU A 33 -1.24 6.32 23.85
CA LEU A 33 -0.86 5.46 22.72
C LEU A 33 -1.29 4.03 23.04
N LEU A 34 -2.25 3.48 22.29
CA LEU A 34 -2.89 2.21 22.65
C LEU A 34 -1.99 1.01 22.32
N ASP A 35 -1.58 0.88 21.07
CA ASP A 35 -0.92 -0.29 20.47
C ASP A 35 0.55 -0.02 20.11
N GLY A 36 1.21 0.81 20.91
CA GLY A 36 2.64 1.08 20.79
C GLY A 36 3.26 1.40 22.14
N ARG A 37 4.60 1.43 22.16
CA ARG A 37 5.42 1.63 23.37
C ARG A 37 6.25 2.92 23.35
N ASP A 38 6.66 3.37 22.17
CA ASP A 38 7.46 4.59 22.01
C ASP A 38 6.58 5.83 21.85
N CYS A 39 6.74 6.80 22.76
CA CYS A 39 6.08 8.12 22.71
C CYS A 39 7.09 9.27 22.54
N SER A 40 8.33 8.99 22.12
CA SER A 40 9.43 9.96 22.07
C SER A 40 9.19 11.17 21.15
N ILE A 41 8.36 11.04 20.11
CA ILE A 41 8.03 12.11 19.16
C ILE A 41 6.80 12.90 19.64
N GLU A 42 5.79 12.20 20.16
CA GLU A 42 4.52 12.78 20.59
C GLU A 42 4.66 13.56 21.90
N MET A 43 5.49 13.07 22.82
CA MET A 43 5.66 13.65 24.14
C MET A 43 6.25 15.08 24.10
N PRO A 44 7.30 15.42 23.32
CA PRO A 44 7.74 16.81 23.14
C PRO A 44 6.68 17.77 22.60
N ILE A 45 5.75 17.28 21.77
CA ILE A 45 4.69 18.07 21.11
C ILE A 45 3.50 18.31 22.05
N LEU A 46 3.26 17.38 22.99
CA LEU A 46 2.08 17.38 23.87
C LEU A 46 2.38 17.72 25.34
N LYS A 47 3.64 17.75 25.77
CA LYS A 47 4.08 17.95 27.18
C LYS A 47 3.57 19.23 27.86
N ASP A 48 3.16 20.24 27.11
CA ASP A 48 2.62 21.50 27.63
C ASP A 48 1.10 21.42 27.87
N VAL A 49 0.38 20.62 27.08
CA VAL A 49 -1.09 20.53 27.08
C VAL A 49 -1.66 19.23 27.68
N ALA A 50 -0.88 18.15 27.75
CA ALA A 50 -1.36 16.82 28.11
C ALA A 50 -0.37 16.00 28.95
N THR A 51 -0.88 14.94 29.57
CA THR A 51 -0.09 13.81 30.07
C THR A 51 -0.11 12.73 29.01
N VAL A 52 1.05 12.35 28.47
CA VAL A 52 1.15 11.27 27.48
C VAL A 52 1.55 9.97 28.18
N ALA A 53 0.84 8.88 27.87
CA ALA A 53 1.13 7.53 28.31
C ALA A 53 1.03 6.54 27.12
N PHE A 54 1.50 5.32 27.31
CA PHE A 54 1.34 4.22 26.36
C PHE A 54 0.74 2.99 27.06
N CYS A 55 0.11 2.10 26.30
CA CYS A 55 -0.49 0.86 26.81
C CYS A 55 0.21 -0.40 26.27
N ASP A 56 0.81 -0.35 25.07
CA ASP A 56 1.45 -1.49 24.40
C ASP A 56 0.49 -2.70 24.21
N ALA A 57 -0.81 -2.40 24.04
CA ALA A 57 -1.91 -3.35 24.02
C ALA A 57 -2.21 -3.86 22.59
N GLN A 58 -2.36 -5.17 22.43
CA GLN A 58 -2.85 -5.80 21.20
C GLN A 58 -4.37 -5.92 21.16
N SER A 59 -5.02 -5.85 22.32
CA SER A 59 -6.48 -5.93 22.46
C SER A 59 -7.01 -4.94 23.49
N THR A 60 -8.29 -4.54 23.37
CA THR A 60 -8.93 -3.64 24.33
C THR A 60 -8.94 -4.19 25.76
N SER A 61 -8.87 -5.51 25.94
CA SER A 61 -8.75 -6.19 27.23
C SER A 61 -7.43 -5.92 27.97
N GLU A 62 -6.38 -5.54 27.25
CA GLU A 62 -5.06 -5.20 27.84
C GLU A 62 -4.97 -3.73 28.25
N ILE A 63 -5.92 -2.89 27.83
CA ILE A 63 -5.94 -1.46 28.16
C ILE A 63 -6.29 -1.28 29.64
N HIS A 64 -5.35 -0.73 30.40
CA HIS A 64 -5.50 -0.50 31.83
C HIS A 64 -6.73 0.37 32.16
N GLU A 65 -7.48 0.02 33.20
CA GLU A 65 -8.77 0.64 33.56
C GLU A 65 -8.71 2.17 33.66
N LYS A 66 -7.61 2.71 34.21
CA LYS A 66 -7.34 4.16 34.25
C LYS A 66 -7.43 4.83 32.87
N VAL A 67 -6.93 4.21 31.82
CA VAL A 67 -6.98 4.74 30.45
C VAL A 67 -8.42 4.72 29.93
N LEU A 68 -9.16 3.63 30.15
CA LEU A 68 -10.58 3.54 29.78
C LEU A 68 -11.43 4.61 30.50
N ASN A 69 -11.11 4.92 31.75
CA ASN A 69 -11.84 5.90 32.57
C ASN A 69 -11.42 7.36 32.30
N GLU A 70 -10.12 7.66 32.13
CA GLU A 70 -9.58 9.04 32.15
C GLU A 70 -9.02 9.55 30.80
N ALA A 71 -8.82 8.70 29.78
CA ALA A 71 -8.21 9.15 28.52
C ALA A 71 -9.16 10.04 27.71
N VAL A 72 -8.74 11.27 27.44
CA VAL A 72 -9.46 12.26 26.64
C VAL A 72 -9.10 12.14 25.15
N GLY A 73 -7.87 11.71 24.84
CA GLY A 73 -7.40 11.41 23.49
C GLY A 73 -6.71 10.05 23.42
N ALA A 74 -6.85 9.38 22.27
CA ALA A 74 -6.14 8.15 21.96
C ALA A 74 -5.36 8.29 20.66
N LEU A 75 -4.18 7.69 20.62
CA LEU A 75 -3.33 7.49 19.45
C LEU A 75 -3.23 5.98 19.20
N MET A 76 -3.39 5.54 17.96
CA MET A 76 -3.26 4.11 17.63
C MET A 76 -2.81 3.85 16.20
N TRP A 77 -2.07 2.76 16.01
CA TRP A 77 -1.63 2.19 14.76
C TRP A 77 -2.71 1.27 14.18
N HIS A 78 -2.30 0.24 13.41
CA HIS A 78 -3.19 -0.67 12.70
C HIS A 78 -3.40 -2.01 13.42
N THR A 79 -2.75 -2.27 14.55
CA THR A 79 -2.69 -3.60 15.17
C THR A 79 -3.81 -3.83 16.19
N ILE A 80 -4.32 -2.78 16.85
CA ILE A 80 -5.55 -2.88 17.66
C ILE A 80 -6.80 -2.52 16.85
N ILE A 81 -7.89 -3.25 17.08
CA ILE A 81 -9.22 -2.98 16.51
C ILE A 81 -10.13 -2.42 17.61
N LEU A 82 -10.88 -1.36 17.29
CA LEU A 82 -11.88 -0.78 18.19
C LEU A 82 -13.29 -0.94 17.59
N THR A 83 -14.01 -1.96 18.07
CA THR A 83 -15.43 -2.17 17.76
C THR A 83 -16.31 -1.19 18.55
N LYS A 84 -17.62 -1.14 18.25
CA LYS A 84 -18.60 -0.42 19.07
C LYS A 84 -18.54 -0.79 20.56
N GLU A 85 -18.44 -2.08 20.87
CA GLU A 85 -18.37 -2.59 22.25
C GLU A 85 -17.09 -2.13 22.96
N ASP A 86 -15.99 -1.95 22.22
CA ASP A 86 -14.73 -1.42 22.73
C ASP A 86 -14.81 0.08 23.00
N LEU A 87 -15.41 0.84 22.08
CA LEU A 87 -15.58 2.29 22.20
C LEU A 87 -16.47 2.66 23.40
N GLU A 88 -17.50 1.86 23.70
CA GLU A 88 -18.39 2.05 24.87
C GLU A 88 -17.66 1.86 26.23
N LYS A 89 -16.48 1.20 26.25
CA LYS A 89 -15.65 1.09 27.46
C LYS A 89 -15.03 2.44 27.84
N PHE A 90 -14.78 3.34 26.88
CA PHE A 90 -14.12 4.63 27.12
C PHE A 90 -15.07 5.72 27.68
N LYS A 91 -14.84 6.11 28.94
CA LYS A 91 -15.77 6.99 29.70
C LYS A 91 -15.56 8.48 29.47
N THR A 92 -14.41 8.90 28.96
CA THR A 92 -14.05 10.32 28.75
C THR A 92 -13.47 10.66 27.38
N LEU A 93 -13.21 9.66 26.54
CA LEU A 93 -12.55 9.82 25.23
C LEU A 93 -13.32 10.77 24.29
N ARG A 94 -12.63 11.71 23.66
CA ARG A 94 -13.21 12.71 22.73
C ARG A 94 -12.60 12.65 21.34
N ILE A 95 -11.39 12.11 21.21
CA ILE A 95 -10.71 11.93 19.92
C ILE A 95 -9.88 10.65 19.89
N ILE A 96 -9.93 9.95 18.77
CA ILE A 96 -8.98 8.92 18.35
C ILE A 96 -8.25 9.46 17.12
N VAL A 97 -6.92 9.48 17.14
CA VAL A 97 -6.10 9.79 15.98
C VAL A 97 -5.41 8.50 15.54
N ARG A 98 -5.79 8.02 14.35
CA ARG A 98 -5.06 6.95 13.66
C ARG A 98 -3.72 7.49 13.21
N ILE A 99 -2.66 6.91 13.75
CA ILE A 99 -1.29 6.98 13.22
C ILE A 99 -1.28 6.11 11.95
N GLY A 100 -1.87 6.66 10.89
CA GLY A 100 -2.00 6.02 9.58
C GLY A 100 -3.10 6.65 8.73
N SER A 101 -3.22 6.22 7.48
CA SER A 101 -4.18 6.74 6.51
C SER A 101 -5.53 6.02 6.54
N GLY A 102 -5.53 4.68 6.61
CA GLY A 102 -6.75 3.87 6.76
C GLY A 102 -7.26 3.82 8.19
N VAL A 103 -8.58 3.78 8.32
CA VAL A 103 -9.35 3.82 9.58
C VAL A 103 -10.24 2.59 9.76
N ASP A 104 -10.02 1.59 8.92
CA ASP A 104 -10.75 0.32 8.80
C ASP A 104 -10.73 -0.53 10.10
N ASN A 105 -9.76 -0.30 10.99
CA ASN A 105 -9.69 -0.91 12.31
C ASN A 105 -10.48 -0.15 13.42
N ILE A 106 -11.31 0.83 13.06
CA ILE A 106 -12.20 1.55 14.00
C ILE A 106 -13.63 1.58 13.43
N ASP A 107 -14.63 1.29 14.26
CA ASP A 107 -16.02 1.63 13.96
C ASP A 107 -16.23 3.16 14.03
N VAL A 108 -15.89 3.86 12.94
CA VAL A 108 -15.93 5.33 12.85
C VAL A 108 -17.33 5.90 13.04
N LYS A 109 -18.36 5.11 12.73
CA LYS A 109 -19.77 5.46 12.89
C LYS A 109 -20.16 5.38 14.36
N ALA A 110 -19.90 4.26 15.04
CA ALA A 110 -20.16 4.12 16.47
C ALA A 110 -19.34 5.14 17.28
N ALA A 111 -18.10 5.42 16.89
CA ALA A 111 -17.30 6.48 17.50
C ALA A 111 -18.03 7.83 17.42
N GLY A 112 -18.56 8.20 16.24
CA GLY A 112 -19.33 9.42 16.05
C GLY A 112 -20.64 9.46 16.84
N GLU A 113 -21.40 8.35 16.88
CA GLU A 113 -22.60 8.19 17.72
C GLU A 113 -22.30 8.39 19.22
N LEU A 114 -21.10 8.02 19.67
CA LEU A 114 -20.60 8.20 21.04
C LEU A 114 -19.96 9.58 21.29
N GLY A 115 -19.92 10.47 20.28
CA GLY A 115 -19.30 11.80 20.37
C GLY A 115 -17.77 11.78 20.35
N ILE A 116 -17.16 10.73 19.80
CA ILE A 116 -15.72 10.53 19.66
C ILE A 116 -15.32 10.85 18.22
N ALA A 117 -14.44 11.83 18.04
CA ALA A 117 -13.91 12.17 16.72
C ALA A 117 -12.86 11.14 16.31
N VAL A 118 -12.93 10.65 15.08
CA VAL A 118 -11.85 9.86 14.48
C VAL A 118 -11.14 10.73 13.46
N CYS A 119 -9.83 10.90 13.63
CA CYS A 119 -8.96 11.50 12.63
C CYS A 119 -7.99 10.46 12.07
N ASN A 120 -7.55 10.66 10.83
CA ASN A 120 -6.41 9.97 10.25
C ASN A 120 -5.27 10.94 9.94
N VAL A 121 -4.14 10.39 9.53
CA VAL A 121 -3.05 11.15 8.93
C VAL A 121 -2.97 10.74 7.45
N PRO A 122 -3.56 11.50 6.52
CA PRO A 122 -3.37 11.30 5.10
C PRO A 122 -2.18 12.14 4.59
N GLY A 123 -1.39 11.59 3.67
CA GLY A 123 -0.33 12.33 2.96
C GLY A 123 1.10 11.95 3.34
N TYR A 124 1.33 11.47 4.56
CA TYR A 124 2.59 10.79 4.91
C TYR A 124 2.80 9.56 4.00
N GLY A 125 4.05 9.19 3.74
CA GLY A 125 4.41 7.89 3.15
C GLY A 125 3.88 7.64 1.73
N VAL A 126 3.29 8.64 1.05
CA VAL A 126 2.65 8.44 -0.27
C VAL A 126 3.67 8.00 -1.31
N GLU A 127 4.88 8.56 -1.25
CA GLU A 127 5.96 8.21 -2.16
C GLU A 127 6.63 6.89 -1.75
N GLU A 128 6.86 6.66 -0.44
CA GLU A 128 7.36 5.39 0.10
C GLU A 128 6.49 4.18 -0.31
N VAL A 129 5.16 4.28 -0.20
CA VAL A 129 4.27 3.18 -0.62
C VAL A 129 4.30 3.02 -2.13
N ALA A 130 4.39 4.11 -2.90
CA ALA A 130 4.47 4.04 -4.36
C ALA A 130 5.80 3.43 -4.84
N ASP A 131 6.92 3.81 -4.24
CA ASP A 131 8.25 3.26 -4.49
C ASP A 131 8.32 1.78 -4.10
N THR A 132 7.73 1.41 -2.96
CA THR A 132 7.61 0.00 -2.54
C THR A 132 6.75 -0.79 -3.52
N THR A 133 5.60 -0.25 -3.95
CA THR A 133 4.74 -0.89 -4.96
C THR A 133 5.49 -1.11 -6.27
N LEU A 134 6.23 -0.11 -6.77
CA LEU A 134 7.06 -0.27 -7.96
C LEU A 134 8.18 -1.30 -7.74
N CYS A 135 8.83 -1.32 -6.58
CA CYS A 135 9.81 -2.34 -6.22
C CYS A 135 9.21 -3.75 -6.26
N LEU A 136 8.00 -3.94 -5.72
CA LEU A 136 7.27 -5.20 -5.77
C LEU A 136 6.91 -5.60 -7.22
N ILE A 137 6.32 -4.69 -8.00
CA ILE A 137 6.03 -4.92 -9.44
C ILE A 137 7.30 -5.34 -10.19
N LEU A 138 8.42 -4.61 -10.01
CA LEU A 138 9.69 -4.93 -10.66
C LEU A 138 10.25 -6.29 -10.20
N ASN A 139 10.08 -6.66 -8.93
CA ASN A 139 10.44 -7.99 -8.44
C ASN A 139 9.60 -9.10 -9.08
N LEU A 140 8.30 -8.89 -9.31
CA LEU A 140 7.46 -9.86 -10.05
C LEU A 140 7.95 -10.02 -11.50
N TYR A 141 8.19 -8.91 -12.20
CA TYR A 141 8.61 -8.87 -13.61
C TYR A 141 10.03 -9.37 -13.87
N ARG A 142 10.98 -9.06 -12.97
CA ARG A 142 12.42 -9.30 -13.15
C ARG A 142 12.98 -10.39 -12.25
N ARG A 143 12.16 -10.93 -11.35
CA ARG A 143 12.46 -12.03 -10.42
C ARG A 143 13.71 -11.81 -9.55
N THR A 144 14.10 -10.56 -9.34
CA THR A 144 15.35 -10.16 -8.69
C THR A 144 15.50 -10.75 -7.29
N TYR A 145 14.45 -10.72 -6.47
CA TYR A 145 14.42 -11.35 -5.14
C TYR A 145 14.66 -12.88 -5.21
N TRP A 146 13.92 -13.61 -6.06
CA TRP A 146 14.09 -15.06 -6.19
C TRP A 146 15.47 -15.44 -6.74
N LEU A 147 15.99 -14.71 -7.73
CA LEU A 147 17.33 -14.93 -8.28
C LEU A 147 18.43 -14.68 -7.24
N ALA A 148 18.31 -13.60 -6.44
CA ALA A 148 19.24 -13.32 -5.34
C ALA A 148 19.20 -14.41 -4.26
N ASN A 149 18.00 -14.89 -3.90
CA ASN A 149 17.84 -16.02 -2.97
C ASN A 149 18.51 -17.29 -3.50
N MET A 150 18.34 -17.62 -4.79
CA MET A 150 19.00 -18.78 -5.41
C MET A 150 20.53 -18.72 -5.34
N VAL A 151 21.12 -17.54 -5.54
CA VAL A 151 22.58 -17.34 -5.35
C VAL A 151 22.98 -17.52 -3.88
N ARG A 152 22.19 -16.98 -2.94
CA ARG A 152 22.41 -17.15 -1.48
C ARG A 152 22.29 -18.60 -1.03
N GLU A 153 21.41 -19.38 -1.66
CA GLU A 153 21.27 -20.84 -1.49
C GLU A 153 22.43 -21.65 -2.09
N GLY A 154 23.40 -21.00 -2.75
CA GLY A 154 24.57 -21.65 -3.32
C GLY A 154 24.34 -22.29 -4.71
N LYS A 155 23.22 -21.99 -5.39
CA LYS A 155 23.01 -22.46 -6.77
C LYS A 155 24.04 -21.81 -7.70
N LYS A 156 24.69 -22.64 -8.51
CA LYS A 156 25.77 -22.23 -9.42
C LYS A 156 25.24 -22.00 -10.83
N PHE A 157 25.50 -20.82 -11.38
CA PHE A 157 25.13 -20.43 -12.74
C PHE A 157 26.39 -20.34 -13.61
N THR A 158 26.74 -21.44 -14.26
CA THR A 158 28.00 -21.57 -15.03
C THR A 158 27.84 -21.26 -16.53
N GLY A 159 26.61 -21.13 -17.02
CA GLY A 159 26.30 -20.86 -18.42
C GLY A 159 24.92 -20.22 -18.64
N PRO A 160 24.61 -19.82 -19.88
CA PRO A 160 23.38 -19.10 -20.20
C PRO A 160 22.12 -19.97 -20.03
N GLU A 161 22.22 -21.30 -20.16
CA GLU A 161 21.10 -22.23 -19.98
C GLU A 161 20.60 -22.23 -18.53
N GLN A 162 21.50 -22.32 -17.54
CA GLN A 162 21.11 -22.32 -16.12
C GLN A 162 20.53 -20.96 -15.71
N VAL A 163 21.07 -19.86 -16.26
CA VAL A 163 20.50 -18.51 -16.06
C VAL A 163 19.10 -18.41 -16.65
N ARG A 164 18.88 -18.92 -17.87
CA ARG A 164 17.55 -18.95 -18.51
C ARG A 164 16.55 -19.76 -17.69
N GLU A 165 16.95 -20.93 -17.19
CA GLU A 165 16.12 -21.80 -16.37
C GLU A 165 15.69 -21.11 -15.07
N ALA A 166 16.64 -20.55 -14.30
CA ALA A 166 16.33 -19.85 -13.05
C ALA A 166 15.54 -18.54 -13.25
N ALA A 167 15.77 -17.85 -14.38
CA ALA A 167 15.02 -16.65 -14.77
C ALA A 167 13.68 -16.96 -15.48
N THR A 168 13.24 -18.22 -15.54
CA THR A 168 11.94 -18.58 -16.12
C THR A 168 10.80 -17.79 -15.47
N GLY A 169 9.94 -17.20 -16.29
CA GLY A 169 8.84 -16.32 -15.86
C GLY A 169 9.17 -14.82 -15.86
N CYS A 170 10.47 -14.44 -15.95
CA CYS A 170 10.86 -13.05 -16.18
C CYS A 170 10.22 -12.49 -17.46
N ALA A 171 9.69 -11.27 -17.38
CA ALA A 171 8.98 -10.61 -18.46
C ALA A 171 9.68 -9.30 -18.91
N ARG A 172 9.33 -8.87 -20.12
CA ARG A 172 9.59 -7.50 -20.60
C ARG A 172 8.45 -6.62 -20.09
N ILE A 173 8.77 -5.43 -19.57
CA ILE A 173 7.78 -4.49 -19.03
C ILE A 173 7.17 -3.61 -20.13
N ARG A 174 7.99 -3.12 -21.07
CA ARG A 174 7.53 -2.21 -22.12
C ARG A 174 6.49 -2.87 -23.01
N GLY A 175 5.27 -2.32 -23.00
CA GLY A 175 4.11 -2.79 -23.75
C GLY A 175 3.03 -3.45 -22.89
N ASP A 176 3.37 -3.94 -21.70
CA ASP A 176 2.41 -4.51 -20.75
C ASP A 176 1.48 -3.44 -20.17
N THR A 177 0.31 -3.89 -19.72
CA THR A 177 -0.73 -3.04 -19.12
C THR A 177 -0.75 -3.17 -17.61
N LEU A 178 -0.54 -2.05 -16.90
CA LEU A 178 -0.71 -1.95 -15.45
C LEU A 178 -2.10 -1.39 -15.13
N GLY A 179 -2.93 -2.21 -14.48
CA GLY A 179 -4.24 -1.84 -13.97
C GLY A 179 -4.18 -1.39 -12.52
N ILE A 180 -4.55 -0.15 -12.26
CA ILE A 180 -4.61 0.45 -10.93
C ILE A 180 -6.05 0.48 -10.42
N VAL A 181 -6.31 -0.19 -9.29
CA VAL A 181 -7.62 -0.17 -8.61
C VAL A 181 -7.57 0.87 -7.49
N GLY A 182 -8.25 1.99 -7.70
CA GLY A 182 -8.19 3.20 -6.85
C GLY A 182 -7.09 4.16 -7.29
N LEU A 183 -7.44 5.30 -7.90
CA LEU A 183 -6.48 6.31 -8.37
C LEU A 183 -6.37 7.47 -7.38
N GLY A 184 -6.23 7.13 -6.09
CA GLY A 184 -5.94 8.08 -5.03
C GLY A 184 -4.50 8.63 -5.09
N ARG A 185 -4.01 9.12 -3.95
CA ARG A 185 -2.64 9.67 -3.80
C ARG A 185 -1.57 8.67 -4.25
N ILE A 186 -1.61 7.45 -3.70
CA ILE A 186 -0.64 6.39 -3.97
C ILE A 186 -0.80 5.86 -5.40
N GLY A 187 -2.03 5.55 -5.84
CA GLY A 187 -2.30 5.09 -7.21
C GLY A 187 -1.82 6.08 -8.28
N SER A 188 -1.99 7.39 -8.05
CA SER A 188 -1.45 8.43 -8.93
C SER A 188 0.09 8.46 -8.94
N ALA A 189 0.74 8.35 -7.79
CA ALA A 189 2.20 8.30 -7.69
C ALA A 189 2.80 7.06 -8.39
N VAL A 190 2.15 5.89 -8.23
CA VAL A 190 2.48 4.64 -8.93
C VAL A 190 2.29 4.78 -10.43
N ALA A 191 1.18 5.35 -10.89
CA ALA A 191 0.91 5.57 -12.31
C ALA A 191 2.00 6.40 -13.01
N LEU A 192 2.42 7.51 -12.38
CA LEU A 192 3.46 8.39 -12.90
C LEU A 192 4.82 7.69 -13.01
N ARG A 193 5.21 6.91 -11.98
CA ARG A 193 6.44 6.11 -11.97
C ARG A 193 6.42 4.99 -13.02
N ALA A 194 5.31 4.25 -13.12
CA ALA A 194 5.15 3.13 -14.04
C ALA A 194 5.30 3.52 -15.53
N LYS A 195 4.84 4.72 -15.92
CA LYS A 195 4.98 5.24 -17.29
C LYS A 195 6.43 5.30 -17.76
N ALA A 196 7.40 5.59 -16.87
CA ALA A 196 8.82 5.63 -17.22
C ALA A 196 9.39 4.25 -17.63
N PHE A 197 8.85 3.16 -17.08
CA PHE A 197 9.23 1.79 -17.45
C PHE A 197 8.58 1.31 -18.76
N GLY A 198 7.65 2.09 -19.32
CA GLY A 198 6.95 1.78 -20.56
C GLY A 198 5.68 0.93 -20.40
N PHE A 199 5.08 0.93 -19.20
CA PHE A 199 3.73 0.40 -19.00
C PHE A 199 2.68 1.28 -19.70
N THR A 200 1.66 0.63 -20.27
CA THR A 200 0.36 1.26 -20.52
C THR A 200 -0.40 1.27 -19.20
N VAL A 201 -0.73 2.43 -18.65
CA VAL A 201 -1.40 2.52 -17.34
C VAL A 201 -2.90 2.77 -17.54
N ILE A 202 -3.71 1.85 -17.01
CA ILE A 202 -5.17 1.99 -16.94
C ILE A 202 -5.61 2.00 -15.48
N PHE A 203 -6.76 2.59 -15.17
CA PHE A 203 -7.29 2.59 -13.81
C PHE A 203 -8.81 2.47 -13.72
N TYR A 204 -9.27 1.88 -12.62
CA TYR A 204 -10.66 1.84 -12.19
C TYR A 204 -10.77 2.52 -10.83
N ASP A 205 -11.59 3.56 -10.78
CA ASP A 205 -11.99 4.21 -9.54
C ASP A 205 -13.42 4.73 -9.73
N PRO A 206 -14.43 4.20 -9.04
CA PRO A 206 -15.82 4.59 -9.23
C PRO A 206 -16.19 5.89 -8.49
N TYR A 207 -15.32 6.41 -7.61
CA TYR A 207 -15.62 7.54 -6.73
C TYR A 207 -14.99 8.86 -7.20
N LEU A 208 -14.03 8.81 -8.14
CA LEU A 208 -13.41 10.01 -8.70
C LEU A 208 -14.30 10.71 -9.74
N PRO A 209 -14.33 12.06 -9.78
CA PRO A 209 -14.94 12.81 -10.87
C PRO A 209 -14.15 12.64 -12.17
N ASP A 210 -14.82 12.85 -13.30
CA ASP A 210 -14.20 12.77 -14.63
C ASP A 210 -13.14 13.87 -14.86
N GLY A 211 -12.13 13.55 -15.65
CA GLY A 211 -11.10 14.48 -16.12
C GLY A 211 -9.70 14.23 -15.56
N ILE A 212 -9.56 13.51 -14.43
CA ILE A 212 -8.25 13.20 -13.85
C ILE A 212 -7.39 12.33 -14.79
N GLU A 213 -8.04 11.47 -15.57
CA GLU A 213 -7.42 10.65 -16.61
C GLU A 213 -6.74 11.49 -17.71
N LYS A 214 -7.33 12.65 -18.06
CA LYS A 214 -6.78 13.59 -19.04
C LYS A 214 -5.58 14.33 -18.47
N SER A 215 -5.69 14.80 -17.22
CA SER A 215 -4.61 15.53 -16.53
C SER A 215 -3.34 14.72 -16.33
N LEU A 216 -3.47 13.42 -16.05
CA LEU A 216 -2.33 12.51 -15.85
C LEU A 216 -1.92 11.75 -17.13
N GLY A 217 -2.72 11.83 -18.19
CA GLY A 217 -2.53 11.07 -19.43
C GLY A 217 -2.58 9.56 -19.19
N LEU A 218 -3.69 9.10 -18.60
CA LEU A 218 -3.99 7.70 -18.26
C LEU A 218 -5.30 7.27 -18.93
N THR A 219 -5.56 5.98 -19.03
CA THR A 219 -6.87 5.47 -19.52
C THR A 219 -7.75 5.08 -18.34
N ARG A 220 -8.92 5.72 -18.20
CA ARG A 220 -9.96 5.29 -17.24
C ARG A 220 -10.79 4.16 -17.84
N VAL A 221 -11.11 3.15 -17.02
CA VAL A 221 -12.17 2.18 -17.28
C VAL A 221 -13.23 2.26 -16.19
N TYR A 222 -14.49 1.96 -16.54
CA TYR A 222 -15.65 2.22 -15.68
C TYR A 222 -16.19 0.99 -14.96
N THR A 223 -15.63 -0.20 -15.20
CA THR A 223 -15.91 -1.41 -14.44
C THR A 223 -14.61 -2.07 -13.98
N LEU A 224 -14.68 -2.80 -12.86
CA LEU A 224 -13.56 -3.63 -12.41
C LEU A 224 -13.23 -4.71 -13.45
N GLN A 225 -14.25 -5.32 -14.07
CA GLN A 225 -14.08 -6.36 -15.09
C GLN A 225 -13.22 -5.89 -16.27
N ASP A 226 -13.48 -4.68 -16.78
CA ASP A 226 -12.72 -4.09 -17.89
C ASP A 226 -11.24 -3.90 -17.51
N LEU A 227 -10.96 -3.53 -16.26
CA LEU A 227 -9.59 -3.42 -15.76
C LEU A 227 -8.91 -4.79 -15.70
N LEU A 228 -9.53 -5.76 -15.05
CA LEU A 228 -8.96 -7.09 -14.84
C LEU A 228 -8.70 -7.80 -16.18
N PHE A 229 -9.58 -7.64 -17.15
CA PHE A 229 -9.46 -8.22 -18.49
C PHE A 229 -8.34 -7.59 -19.33
N GLN A 230 -8.08 -6.29 -19.17
CA GLN A 230 -7.07 -5.56 -19.95
C GLN A 230 -5.68 -5.58 -19.32
N SER A 231 -5.56 -5.90 -18.02
CA SER A 231 -4.31 -5.76 -17.27
C SER A 231 -3.45 -7.02 -17.27
N ASP A 232 -2.15 -6.83 -17.52
CA ASP A 232 -1.11 -7.86 -17.36
C ASP A 232 -0.56 -7.87 -15.92
N CYS A 233 -0.63 -6.73 -15.24
CA CYS A 233 -0.38 -6.57 -13.80
C CYS A 233 -1.50 -5.75 -13.18
N VAL A 234 -2.08 -6.21 -12.06
CA VAL A 234 -3.10 -5.47 -11.28
C VAL A 234 -2.49 -5.03 -9.95
N SER A 235 -2.66 -3.77 -9.58
CA SER A 235 -2.21 -3.24 -8.28
C SER A 235 -3.33 -2.52 -7.54
N LEU A 236 -3.47 -2.84 -6.24
CA LEU A 236 -4.54 -2.34 -5.38
C LEU A 236 -4.08 -1.13 -4.56
N HIS A 237 -4.80 -0.01 -4.69
CA HIS A 237 -4.56 1.27 -4.01
C HIS A 237 -5.84 1.93 -3.48
N CYS A 238 -6.96 1.20 -3.46
CA CYS A 238 -8.22 1.65 -2.86
C CYS A 238 -8.26 1.36 -1.35
N THR A 239 -9.03 2.14 -0.60
CA THR A 239 -9.28 1.90 0.83
C THR A 239 -10.29 0.78 1.02
N LEU A 240 -10.08 -0.09 2.02
CA LEU A 240 -11.08 -1.07 2.44
C LEU A 240 -12.33 -0.36 3.00
N ASN A 241 -13.50 -0.85 2.63
CA ASN A 241 -14.83 -0.37 3.03
C ASN A 241 -15.87 -1.49 2.88
N GLU A 242 -17.11 -1.24 3.32
CA GLU A 242 -18.22 -2.20 3.31
C GLU A 242 -18.56 -2.79 1.93
N HIS A 243 -18.13 -2.17 0.83
CA HIS A 243 -18.50 -2.58 -0.54
C HIS A 243 -17.35 -3.24 -1.32
N ASN A 244 -16.15 -3.35 -0.77
CA ASN A 244 -14.99 -3.93 -1.45
C ASN A 244 -14.19 -4.95 -0.62
N HIS A 245 -14.78 -5.48 0.45
CA HIS A 245 -14.25 -6.69 1.10
C HIS A 245 -14.20 -7.85 0.09
N HIS A 246 -13.05 -8.52 0.01
CA HIS A 246 -12.72 -9.55 -1.00
C HIS A 246 -13.03 -9.08 -2.44
N LEU A 247 -12.63 -7.85 -2.79
CA LEU A 247 -12.74 -7.31 -4.16
C LEU A 247 -12.07 -8.23 -5.20
N ILE A 248 -10.91 -8.78 -4.84
CA ILE A 248 -10.22 -9.84 -5.57
C ILE A 248 -10.58 -11.17 -4.89
N ASN A 249 -11.43 -11.96 -5.54
CA ASN A 249 -11.99 -13.22 -5.06
C ASN A 249 -12.02 -14.26 -6.19
N GLU A 250 -12.52 -15.47 -5.92
CA GLU A 250 -12.56 -16.57 -6.89
C GLU A 250 -13.26 -16.20 -8.22
N TYR A 251 -14.26 -15.31 -8.18
CA TYR A 251 -14.97 -14.86 -9.37
C TYR A 251 -14.18 -13.78 -10.14
N THR A 252 -13.67 -12.75 -9.47
CA THR A 252 -12.91 -11.67 -10.13
C THR A 252 -11.53 -12.12 -10.61
N ILE A 253 -10.87 -13.06 -9.92
CA ILE A 253 -9.64 -13.72 -10.41
C ILE A 253 -9.89 -14.45 -11.75
N LYS A 254 -11.08 -15.04 -11.96
CA LYS A 254 -11.44 -15.66 -13.26
C LYS A 254 -11.60 -14.65 -14.39
N GLN A 255 -11.70 -13.35 -14.09
CA GLN A 255 -11.75 -12.26 -15.08
C GLN A 255 -10.36 -11.68 -15.42
N MET A 256 -9.35 -11.88 -14.56
CA MET A 256 -7.96 -11.44 -14.82
C MET A 256 -7.38 -12.11 -16.07
N ARG A 257 -6.37 -11.52 -16.73
CA ARG A 257 -5.63 -12.23 -17.79
C ARG A 257 -4.96 -13.52 -17.26
N PRO A 258 -4.93 -14.63 -18.02
CA PRO A 258 -4.17 -15.81 -17.65
C PRO A 258 -2.68 -15.49 -17.50
N GLY A 259 -2.09 -15.82 -16.35
CA GLY A 259 -0.68 -15.53 -16.07
C GLY A 259 -0.38 -14.04 -15.81
N ALA A 260 -1.38 -13.27 -15.38
CA ALA A 260 -1.23 -11.91 -14.87
C ALA A 260 -0.50 -11.87 -13.51
N PHE A 261 -0.06 -10.68 -13.12
CA PHE A 261 0.51 -10.38 -11.81
C PHE A 261 -0.50 -9.67 -10.91
N LEU A 262 -0.38 -9.84 -9.58
CA LEU A 262 -1.17 -9.13 -8.58
C LEU A 262 -0.25 -8.47 -7.53
N VAL A 263 -0.51 -7.21 -7.17
CA VAL A 263 0.22 -6.49 -6.11
C VAL A 263 -0.76 -5.82 -5.15
N ASN A 264 -0.65 -6.10 -3.85
CA ASN A 264 -1.45 -5.45 -2.81
C ASN A 264 -0.54 -4.74 -1.80
N THR A 265 -0.62 -3.40 -1.77
CA THR A 265 0.01 -2.51 -0.77
C THR A 265 -1.04 -1.60 -0.13
N ALA A 266 -2.31 -2.04 -0.14
CA ALA A 266 -3.44 -1.26 0.36
C ALA A 266 -4.00 -1.85 1.67
N ARG A 267 -4.81 -2.91 1.60
CA ARG A 267 -5.35 -3.63 2.76
C ARG A 267 -5.52 -5.11 2.47
N GLY A 268 -5.30 -5.96 3.48
CA GLY A 268 -5.41 -7.41 3.40
C GLY A 268 -6.75 -7.88 2.82
N GLY A 269 -7.84 -7.59 3.54
CA GLY A 269 -9.22 -7.99 3.18
C GLY A 269 -9.80 -7.40 1.88
N LEU A 270 -8.98 -6.77 1.01
CA LEU A 270 -9.33 -6.53 -0.40
C LEU A 270 -9.12 -7.78 -1.27
N VAL A 271 -8.33 -8.75 -0.79
CA VAL A 271 -8.00 -10.00 -1.48
C VAL A 271 -8.44 -11.16 -0.61
N ASP A 272 -9.04 -12.16 -1.25
CA ASP A 272 -9.37 -13.46 -0.68
C ASP A 272 -8.14 -14.38 -0.77
N ASP A 273 -7.52 -14.67 0.39
CA ASP A 273 -6.25 -15.41 0.48
C ASP A 273 -6.39 -16.86 -0.01
N ASP A 274 -7.54 -17.50 0.21
CA ASP A 274 -7.85 -18.86 -0.29
C ASP A 274 -7.95 -18.88 -1.83
N ALA A 275 -8.70 -17.94 -2.40
CA ALA A 275 -8.84 -17.82 -3.85
C ALA A 275 -7.51 -17.47 -4.52
N LEU A 276 -6.69 -16.60 -3.92
CA LEU A 276 -5.35 -16.29 -4.39
C LEU A 276 -4.42 -17.50 -4.32
N ALA A 277 -4.42 -18.25 -3.21
CA ALA A 277 -3.62 -19.46 -3.06
C ALA A 277 -3.96 -20.50 -4.12
N ALA A 278 -5.24 -20.72 -4.41
CA ALA A 278 -5.70 -21.60 -5.47
C ALA A 278 -5.25 -21.11 -6.86
N ALA A 279 -5.39 -19.81 -7.13
CA ALA A 279 -5.02 -19.21 -8.42
C ALA A 279 -3.51 -19.28 -8.73
N LEU A 280 -2.66 -19.11 -7.71
CA LEU A 280 -1.21 -19.28 -7.83
C LEU A 280 -0.84 -20.75 -8.07
N LYS A 281 -1.42 -21.69 -7.31
CA LYS A 281 -1.20 -23.14 -7.49
C LYS A 281 -1.64 -23.64 -8.88
N GLN A 282 -2.67 -23.04 -9.47
CA GLN A 282 -3.15 -23.34 -10.82
C GLN A 282 -2.40 -22.58 -11.94
N GLY A 283 -1.49 -21.65 -11.60
CA GLY A 283 -0.83 -20.77 -12.59
C GLY A 283 -1.76 -19.76 -13.27
N ARG A 284 -2.99 -19.58 -12.74
CA ARG A 284 -3.99 -18.61 -13.24
C ARG A 284 -3.50 -17.18 -13.02
N ILE A 285 -2.87 -16.94 -11.88
CA ILE A 285 -2.01 -15.79 -11.57
C ILE A 285 -0.56 -16.30 -11.60
N ARG A 286 0.35 -15.57 -12.25
CA ARG A 286 1.76 -16.00 -12.44
C ARG A 286 2.60 -15.80 -11.18
N ALA A 287 2.38 -14.69 -10.48
CA ALA A 287 3.01 -14.34 -9.22
C ALA A 287 2.22 -13.23 -8.53
N ALA A 288 2.32 -13.16 -7.20
CA ALA A 288 1.72 -12.10 -6.41
C ALA A 288 2.72 -11.49 -5.43
N ALA A 289 2.56 -10.20 -5.12
CA ALA A 289 3.30 -9.52 -4.07
C ALA A 289 2.35 -8.82 -3.10
N LEU A 290 2.44 -9.17 -1.81
CA LEU A 290 1.56 -8.68 -0.76
C LEU A 290 2.41 -8.00 0.32
N ASP A 291 2.20 -6.71 0.55
CA ASP A 291 2.69 -6.05 1.77
C ASP A 291 1.70 -6.21 2.93
N VAL A 292 0.44 -6.53 2.61
CA VAL A 292 -0.68 -6.59 3.55
C VAL A 292 -1.49 -7.86 3.34
N HIS A 293 -2.01 -8.44 4.41
CA HIS A 293 -2.60 -9.78 4.45
C HIS A 293 -3.92 -9.76 5.26
N GLU A 294 -4.86 -10.68 5.01
CA GLU A 294 -6.12 -10.71 5.77
C GLU A 294 -5.89 -10.80 7.28
N ASN A 295 -4.90 -11.59 7.69
CA ASN A 295 -4.53 -11.83 9.07
C ASN A 295 -3.10 -11.35 9.31
N GLU A 296 -2.96 -10.28 10.10
CA GLU A 296 -1.68 -9.70 10.51
C GLU A 296 -1.45 -9.85 12.02
N PRO A 297 -0.22 -10.13 12.50
CA PRO A 297 1.01 -10.27 11.73
C PRO A 297 1.06 -11.54 10.88
N TYR A 298 1.50 -11.40 9.63
CA TYR A 298 1.52 -12.49 8.66
C TYR A 298 2.54 -13.58 9.02
N ASN A 299 2.12 -14.85 8.92
CA ASN A 299 2.93 -16.02 9.23
C ASN A 299 3.04 -16.96 8.02
N VAL A 300 4.21 -16.99 7.37
CA VAL A 300 4.50 -17.83 6.20
C VAL A 300 4.30 -19.34 6.41
N PHE A 301 4.21 -19.81 7.66
CA PHE A 301 4.05 -21.23 7.99
C PHE A 301 2.58 -21.63 8.25
N GLN A 302 1.64 -20.68 8.20
CA GLN A 302 0.23 -20.86 8.55
C GLN A 302 -0.68 -20.14 7.52
N GLY A 303 -1.99 -20.42 7.58
CA GLY A 303 -2.98 -19.80 6.68
C GLY A 303 -2.97 -20.33 5.23
N PRO A 304 -3.87 -19.81 4.36
CA PRO A 304 -4.07 -20.31 3.00
C PRO A 304 -2.83 -20.23 2.09
N LEU A 305 -2.07 -19.15 2.24
CA LEU A 305 -0.95 -18.78 1.38
C LEU A 305 0.35 -19.56 1.66
N LYS A 306 0.42 -20.33 2.76
CA LYS A 306 1.61 -21.08 3.21
C LYS A 306 2.33 -21.84 2.08
N ASP A 307 1.58 -22.60 1.30
CA ASP A 307 2.09 -23.45 0.22
C ASP A 307 1.85 -22.83 -1.17
N ALA A 308 1.64 -21.51 -1.26
CA ALA A 308 1.40 -20.81 -2.53
C ALA A 308 2.72 -20.55 -3.28
N PRO A 309 2.84 -21.01 -4.54
CA PRO A 309 4.04 -20.74 -5.34
C PRO A 309 4.06 -19.28 -5.81
N ASN A 310 5.27 -18.78 -6.10
CA ASN A 310 5.49 -17.45 -6.71
C ASN A 310 4.84 -16.27 -5.94
N LEU A 311 4.72 -16.41 -4.63
CA LEU A 311 4.33 -15.34 -3.71
C LEU A 311 5.58 -14.60 -3.18
N LEU A 312 5.44 -13.30 -2.95
CA LEU A 312 6.39 -12.46 -2.23
C LEU A 312 5.60 -11.68 -1.16
N CYS A 313 6.02 -11.76 0.10
CA CYS A 313 5.37 -11.09 1.21
C CYS A 313 6.32 -10.09 1.88
N THR A 314 5.82 -8.91 2.24
CA THR A 314 6.47 -7.96 3.16
C THR A 314 5.56 -7.68 4.37
N PRO A 315 6.09 -7.26 5.53
CA PRO A 315 5.34 -7.23 6.79
C PRO A 315 4.70 -5.85 7.05
N HIS A 316 3.77 -5.43 6.20
CA HIS A 316 3.09 -4.12 6.25
C HIS A 316 4.07 -2.95 6.35
N ALA A 317 5.15 -3.00 5.56
CA ALA A 317 6.30 -2.12 5.67
C ALA A 317 6.35 -1.04 4.57
N ALA A 318 5.45 -1.06 3.58
CA ALA A 318 5.50 -0.15 2.43
C ALA A 318 5.41 1.33 2.79
N PHE A 319 4.86 1.67 3.96
CA PHE A 319 4.78 3.06 4.44
C PHE A 319 6.07 3.56 5.10
N TYR A 320 7.02 2.67 5.42
CA TYR A 320 8.10 2.99 6.35
C TYR A 320 9.32 3.63 5.67
N SER A 321 9.63 4.84 6.11
CA SER A 321 10.97 5.42 6.13
C SER A 321 11.15 6.13 7.48
N ASP A 322 12.38 6.34 7.95
CA ASP A 322 12.62 7.08 9.20
C ASP A 322 11.99 8.49 9.16
N ALA A 323 11.99 9.11 7.97
CA ALA A 323 11.37 10.41 7.72
C ALA A 323 9.84 10.35 7.74
N SER A 324 9.21 9.44 6.98
CA SER A 324 7.75 9.32 6.93
C SER A 324 7.14 8.87 8.25
N CYS A 325 7.82 8.00 9.01
CA CYS A 325 7.41 7.59 10.35
C CYS A 325 7.47 8.76 11.35
N THR A 326 8.50 9.61 11.23
CA THR A 326 8.60 10.85 12.02
C THR A 326 7.48 11.82 11.67
N GLU A 327 7.32 12.18 10.39
CA GLU A 327 6.26 13.09 9.93
C GLU A 327 4.86 12.61 10.35
N LEU A 328 4.58 11.31 10.16
CA LEU A 328 3.33 10.66 10.55
C LEU A 328 3.00 10.88 12.03
N ARG A 329 3.97 10.64 12.92
CA ARG A 329 3.81 10.77 14.38
C ARG A 329 3.70 12.24 14.80
N GLU A 330 4.48 13.14 14.20
CA GLU A 330 4.36 14.59 14.43
C GLU A 330 2.99 15.14 14.01
N MET A 331 2.47 14.69 12.85
CA MET A 331 1.14 15.05 12.37
C MET A 331 0.03 14.53 13.29
N ALA A 332 0.15 13.29 13.78
CA ALA A 332 -0.81 12.68 14.70
C ALA A 332 -0.85 13.40 16.05
N ALA A 333 0.31 13.66 16.66
CA ALA A 333 0.43 14.45 17.89
C ALA A 333 -0.11 15.88 17.70
N SER A 334 0.15 16.50 16.55
CA SER A 334 -0.39 17.83 16.22
C SER A 334 -1.92 17.83 16.13
N GLU A 335 -2.55 16.76 15.66
CA GLU A 335 -4.01 16.64 15.60
C GLU A 335 -4.62 16.46 17.01
N ILE A 336 -3.99 15.65 17.88
CA ILE A 336 -4.35 15.61 19.31
C ILE A 336 -4.24 16.99 19.94
N ARG A 337 -3.16 17.75 19.66
CA ARG A 337 -2.97 19.11 20.19
C ARG A 337 -4.08 20.06 19.75
N ARG A 338 -4.50 20.02 18.47
CA ARG A 338 -5.68 20.77 17.97
C ARG A 338 -6.95 20.40 18.71
N ALA A 339 -7.16 19.12 18.98
CA ALA A 339 -8.35 18.61 19.66
C ALA A 339 -8.44 19.01 21.14
N ILE A 340 -7.31 19.14 21.83
CA ILE A 340 -7.22 19.56 23.24
C ILE A 340 -7.38 21.07 23.39
N VAL A 341 -6.73 21.87 22.53
CA VAL A 341 -6.73 23.34 22.61
C VAL A 341 -7.96 23.96 21.93
N GLY A 342 -8.54 23.29 20.94
CA GLY A 342 -9.66 23.78 20.14
C GLY A 342 -11.01 23.12 20.43
N ARG A 343 -12.00 23.43 19.59
CA ARG A 343 -13.34 22.85 19.64
C ARG A 343 -13.49 21.73 18.60
N ILE A 344 -13.66 20.50 19.08
CA ILE A 344 -14.02 19.33 18.26
C ILE A 344 -15.46 19.48 17.72
N PRO A 345 -15.75 19.10 16.46
CA PRO A 345 -14.84 18.62 15.42
C PRO A 345 -14.28 19.72 14.50
N ASP A 346 -14.63 20.99 14.75
CA ASP A 346 -14.34 22.13 13.87
C ASP A 346 -12.83 22.42 13.73
N CYS A 347 -12.07 22.29 14.82
CA CYS A 347 -10.62 22.52 14.83
C CYS A 347 -9.79 21.38 14.20
N LEU A 348 -10.42 20.26 13.84
CA LEU A 348 -9.74 19.06 13.37
C LEU A 348 -9.49 19.14 11.86
N ARG A 349 -8.24 18.89 11.47
CA ARG A 349 -7.77 18.97 10.08
C ARG A 349 -8.29 17.80 9.24
N ASN A 350 -8.23 16.60 9.78
CA ASN A 350 -8.50 15.34 9.05
C ASN A 350 -9.46 14.42 9.81
N CYS A 351 -10.52 14.98 10.40
CA CYS A 351 -11.58 14.17 11.00
C CYS A 351 -12.45 13.52 9.91
N VAL A 352 -12.56 12.20 9.97
CA VAL A 352 -13.16 11.32 8.95
C VAL A 352 -14.59 10.88 9.27
N ASN A 353 -15.16 11.36 10.38
CA ASN A 353 -16.48 10.95 10.88
C ASN A 353 -17.35 12.15 11.31
N LYS A 354 -17.13 13.34 10.70
CA LYS A 354 -17.81 14.60 11.07
C LYS A 354 -19.34 14.53 10.92
N GLU A 355 -19.83 13.78 9.94
CA GLU A 355 -21.23 13.60 9.61
C GLU A 355 -22.06 12.96 10.74
N TYR A 356 -21.45 12.07 11.54
CA TYR A 356 -22.15 11.34 12.60
C TYR A 356 -22.44 12.20 13.84
N PHE A 357 -21.70 13.30 14.05
CA PHE A 357 -21.91 14.25 15.16
C PHE A 357 -23.25 14.99 15.08
N LEU A 358 -23.79 15.19 13.87
CA LEU A 358 -24.93 16.07 13.61
C LEU A 358 -26.30 15.40 13.83
N SER A 359 -26.33 14.12 14.17
CA SER A 359 -27.55 13.33 14.42
C SER A 359 -28.35 13.75 15.66
N SER A 360 -27.88 14.74 16.43
CA SER A 360 -28.47 15.19 17.70
C SER A 360 -28.95 16.64 17.73
N THR A 361 -28.79 17.42 16.64
CA THR A 361 -29.55 18.67 16.47
C THR A 361 -30.92 18.36 15.90
N GLY A 362 -31.96 18.63 16.70
CA GLY A 362 -33.33 18.19 16.42
C GLY A 362 -33.90 18.67 15.09
N SER A 363 -34.68 17.79 14.47
CA SER A 363 -35.59 18.12 13.38
C SER A 363 -36.52 19.27 13.76
N TYR A 364 -36.51 20.34 12.97
CA TYR A 364 -37.58 21.32 12.99
C TYR A 364 -38.87 20.64 12.51
N PRO A 365 -40.00 20.77 13.23
CA PRO A 365 -41.27 20.23 12.77
C PRO A 365 -41.78 21.05 11.58
N GLU A 366 -42.01 20.40 10.44
CA GLU A 366 -42.89 20.95 9.40
C GLU A 366 -44.30 21.15 9.99
N GLY A 367 -44.82 22.37 9.91
CA GLY A 367 -45.94 22.79 10.76
C GLY A 367 -46.72 24.03 10.29
N ILE A 368 -47.00 24.10 8.99
CA ILE A 368 -48.20 24.68 8.34
C ILE A 368 -48.71 26.09 8.81
N ASN A 369 -48.77 26.99 7.82
CA ASN A 369 -49.58 28.22 7.68
C ASN A 369 -49.27 29.48 8.50
N GLY A 370 -48.96 30.54 7.73
CA GLY A 370 -48.89 31.93 8.18
C GLY A 370 -48.35 32.85 7.08
N GLY A 371 -49.01 32.92 5.92
CA GLY A 371 -48.53 33.75 4.81
C GLY A 371 -48.83 35.23 5.01
N TYR A 372 -47.99 36.13 4.47
CA TYR A 372 -48.40 37.29 3.68
C TYR A 372 -47.20 38.03 3.05
N TYR A 373 -47.45 38.57 1.86
CA TYR A 373 -46.67 39.55 1.07
C TYR A 373 -45.22 39.27 0.63
N ALA A 374 -45.10 39.05 -0.68
CA ALA A 374 -43.89 39.34 -1.44
C ALA A 374 -43.60 40.85 -1.46
N GLY A 375 -42.32 41.21 -1.35
CA GLY A 375 -41.82 42.58 -1.41
C GLY A 375 -40.36 42.59 -1.90
N SER A 376 -40.20 42.87 -3.20
CA SER A 376 -38.96 43.06 -3.95
C SER A 376 -37.78 43.72 -3.21
N LEU A 377 -36.55 43.27 -3.47
CA LEU A 377 -35.37 44.04 -3.94
C LEU A 377 -34.16 43.07 -4.19
N PRO A 378 -33.09 43.45 -4.93
CA PRO A 378 -32.87 42.79 -6.22
C PRO A 378 -31.64 41.87 -6.31
N VAL A 379 -31.67 41.04 -7.35
CA VAL A 379 -30.52 40.29 -7.89
C VAL A 379 -29.48 41.26 -8.44
N GLN A 380 -28.21 41.09 -8.08
CA GLN A 380 -27.09 41.67 -8.81
C GLN A 380 -26.26 40.57 -9.49
N GLN A 381 -26.29 40.63 -10.81
CA GLN A 381 -25.68 39.69 -11.74
C GLN A 381 -24.24 40.15 -12.05
N THR A 382 -23.26 39.26 -11.95
CA THR A 382 -21.87 39.55 -12.38
C THR A 382 -21.42 38.55 -13.43
N ALA A 383 -21.14 39.05 -14.63
CA ALA A 383 -20.47 38.32 -15.69
C ALA A 383 -19.53 39.27 -16.47
N HIS A 384 -18.47 38.68 -17.00
CA HIS A 384 -17.53 39.19 -18.00
C HIS A 384 -16.35 40.11 -17.60
N SER A 385 -15.19 39.59 -18.00
CA SER A 385 -13.88 40.21 -18.22
C SER A 385 -13.92 41.44 -19.13
N THR A 386 -13.03 42.40 -18.88
CA THR A 386 -12.13 42.97 -19.91
C THR A 386 -11.02 43.84 -19.26
N THR A 387 -9.83 43.84 -19.86
CA THR A 387 -8.66 44.66 -19.45
C THR A 387 -8.70 46.07 -20.06
N PRO A 388 -8.27 47.12 -19.35
CA PRO A 388 -8.14 48.46 -19.91
C PRO A 388 -6.82 48.67 -20.67
N HIS A 389 -6.90 49.41 -21.78
CA HIS A 389 -5.76 50.05 -22.46
C HIS A 389 -5.69 51.53 -22.02
N ASP A 390 -4.48 52.05 -21.84
CA ASP A 390 -4.21 53.50 -21.73
C ASP A 390 -3.43 53.99 -22.95
N THR A 391 -3.63 55.25 -23.35
CA THR A 391 -3.12 55.82 -24.61
C THR A 391 -2.33 57.12 -24.40
N ALA A 392 -1.24 57.29 -25.15
CA ALA A 392 -0.50 58.55 -25.28
C ALA A 392 0.04 58.72 -26.72
N PRO A 393 0.17 59.95 -27.26
CA PRO A 393 0.40 60.20 -28.68
C PRO A 393 1.89 60.32 -29.08
N PRO A 394 2.25 60.21 -30.39
CA PRO A 394 3.63 60.20 -30.87
C PRO A 394 4.14 61.55 -31.44
N PRO A 395 5.47 61.81 -31.39
CA PRO A 395 6.18 62.81 -32.21
C PRO A 395 6.85 62.18 -33.48
N PRO A 396 7.43 62.97 -34.41
CA PRO A 396 7.45 62.63 -35.86
C PRO A 396 8.73 61.99 -36.43
N VAL A 397 8.60 61.49 -37.67
CA VAL A 397 9.64 60.91 -38.55
C VAL A 397 10.51 62.00 -39.21
N PRO A 398 11.75 61.70 -39.68
CA PRO A 398 11.94 61.46 -41.13
C PRO A 398 13.06 60.46 -41.52
N GLY A 399 13.01 59.89 -42.73
CA GLY A 399 14.18 59.24 -43.36
C GLY A 399 13.90 58.19 -44.46
N ALA A 400 14.27 58.51 -45.71
CA ALA A 400 14.20 57.68 -46.92
C ALA A 400 14.98 56.33 -46.85
N GLY A 401 14.79 55.35 -47.75
CA GLY A 401 13.89 55.21 -48.90
C GLY A 401 14.38 54.16 -49.93
N GLY A 402 13.52 53.75 -50.89
CA GLY A 402 13.84 52.89 -52.05
C GLY A 402 14.11 51.39 -51.75
N GLY A 403 13.75 50.42 -52.60
CA GLY A 403 12.95 50.44 -53.84
C GLY A 403 12.98 49.08 -54.57
N HIS A 404 11.85 48.70 -55.18
CA HIS A 404 11.71 47.84 -56.39
C HIS A 404 12.60 46.57 -56.57
N SER A 405 12.03 45.35 -56.54
CA SER A 405 11.59 44.56 -57.75
C SER A 405 12.70 43.65 -58.35
N VAL A 406 12.50 42.53 -59.06
CA VAL A 406 11.33 41.74 -59.50
C VAL A 406 11.81 40.33 -60.01
N VAL A 407 10.89 39.35 -60.10
CA VAL A 407 10.80 38.10 -60.95
C VAL A 407 11.94 37.81 -61.97
N GLY A 408 12.36 36.57 -62.30
CA GLY A 408 11.95 35.19 -61.95
C GLY A 408 12.14 34.19 -63.14
N GLY A 409 11.95 32.88 -62.92
CA GLY A 409 12.01 31.80 -63.96
C GLY A 409 13.41 31.36 -64.43
N GLY A 410 13.66 30.15 -64.97
CA GLY A 410 12.81 28.94 -65.13
C GLY A 410 13.46 27.82 -65.97
N SER A 411 13.12 26.55 -65.68
CA SER A 411 13.12 25.33 -66.54
C SER A 411 14.39 24.74 -67.22
N GLY A 412 14.58 23.42 -67.04
CA GLY A 412 15.24 22.45 -67.97
C GLY A 412 16.76 22.23 -67.82
N GLY A 413 17.34 21.03 -67.98
CA GLY A 413 16.78 19.67 -68.10
C GLY A 413 17.76 18.68 -68.79
N GLY A 414 17.98 17.48 -68.20
CA GLY A 414 18.44 16.27 -68.93
C GLY A 414 19.94 15.85 -68.90
N GLY A 415 20.23 14.74 -68.19
CA GLY A 415 20.94 13.55 -68.70
C GLY A 415 22.47 13.53 -68.95
N GLY A 416 23.13 12.40 -68.59
CA GLY A 416 24.43 11.98 -69.14
C GLY A 416 25.41 11.33 -68.15
N SER A 417 25.96 10.15 -68.47
CA SER A 417 26.80 9.30 -67.62
C SER A 417 28.18 8.95 -68.24
N GLY A 418 29.15 8.48 -67.43
CA GLY A 418 30.17 7.51 -67.91
C GLY A 418 31.62 7.55 -67.38
N GLY A 419 32.10 6.41 -66.80
CA GLY A 419 33.52 5.94 -66.70
C GLY A 419 34.47 6.68 -65.73
N GLY A 420 35.51 6.10 -65.08
CA GLY A 420 36.14 4.75 -65.00
C GLY A 420 37.43 4.84 -64.12
N SER A 421 38.31 3.83 -63.88
CA SER A 421 38.27 2.36 -64.03
C SER A 421 39.62 1.69 -63.60
N GLY A 422 39.65 0.67 -62.72
CA GLY A 422 40.78 -0.28 -62.49
C GLY A 422 41.46 -0.26 -61.10
N GLY A 423 41.99 -1.36 -60.53
CA GLY A 423 41.90 -2.80 -60.94
C GLY A 423 42.81 -3.79 -60.14
N GLY A 424 42.32 -5.04 -59.96
CA GLY A 424 43.08 -6.31 -59.71
C GLY A 424 43.45 -6.68 -58.26
N GLY A 425 43.40 -7.93 -57.76
CA GLY A 425 43.02 -9.27 -58.28
C GLY A 425 43.73 -10.39 -57.46
N GLY A 426 43.33 -11.69 -57.39
CA GLY A 426 42.15 -12.44 -57.87
C GLY A 426 42.35 -13.98 -57.82
N GLY A 427 41.33 -14.79 -57.45
CA GLY A 427 41.31 -16.28 -57.44
C GLY A 427 40.97 -16.93 -56.07
N GLY A 428 40.22 -18.04 -55.96
CA GLY A 428 39.46 -18.81 -56.96
C GLY A 428 38.79 -20.11 -56.40
N ILE A 429 37.92 -20.72 -57.23
CA ILE A 429 37.38 -22.12 -57.23
C ILE A 429 36.64 -22.74 -56.00
N GLY A 430 35.41 -23.22 -56.23
CA GLY A 430 34.75 -24.26 -55.40
C GLY A 430 33.21 -24.23 -55.29
N GLY A 431 32.49 -24.80 -56.27
CA GLY A 431 31.08 -25.26 -56.13
C GLY A 431 30.96 -26.70 -56.66
N PRO A 432 29.77 -27.27 -56.96
CA PRO A 432 28.37 -26.87 -56.67
C PRO A 432 27.60 -27.97 -55.88
N ASN A 433 26.36 -27.81 -55.41
CA ASN A 433 25.07 -28.10 -56.10
C ASN A 433 23.93 -27.82 -55.08
N SER A 434 22.88 -27.03 -55.35
CA SER A 434 21.65 -27.33 -56.13
C SER A 434 20.77 -28.44 -55.54
N SER A 435 19.43 -28.38 -55.45
CA SER A 435 18.41 -27.32 -55.70
C SER A 435 17.00 -27.90 -55.44
N SER A 436 15.94 -27.09 -55.59
CA SER A 436 14.49 -27.41 -55.57
C SER A 436 13.85 -27.73 -54.21
N SER A 437 12.68 -27.23 -53.77
CA SER A 437 11.50 -26.54 -54.36
C SER A 437 10.34 -27.43 -54.86
N SER A 438 9.20 -27.39 -54.14
CA SER A 438 7.77 -27.60 -54.53
C SER A 438 7.00 -28.03 -53.26
N ALA A 439 5.95 -27.40 -52.73
CA ALA A 439 4.70 -26.85 -53.28
C ALA A 439 3.48 -27.80 -53.15
N VAL A 440 2.59 -27.47 -52.20
CA VAL A 440 1.10 -27.52 -52.23
C VAL A 440 0.38 -28.82 -52.69
N THR A 441 -0.54 -29.35 -51.86
CA THR A 441 -2.02 -29.42 -52.13
C THR A 441 -2.80 -30.07 -50.95
N VAL A 442 -4.10 -29.78 -50.88
CA VAL A 442 -5.10 -30.06 -49.82
C VAL A 442 -5.87 -31.38 -50.07
N THR A 443 -6.76 -31.75 -49.12
CA THR A 443 -7.79 -32.85 -49.08
C THR A 443 -7.33 -34.15 -48.41
N GLY A 444 -8.16 -34.89 -47.65
CA GLY A 444 -9.51 -34.60 -47.12
C GLY A 444 -10.22 -35.84 -46.51
N ALA A 445 -11.17 -35.60 -45.57
CA ALA A 445 -12.30 -36.46 -45.17
C ALA A 445 -12.14 -37.79 -44.36
N ALA A 446 -12.81 -37.79 -43.19
CA ALA A 446 -13.85 -38.75 -42.72
C ALA A 446 -13.54 -40.11 -42.01
N GLY A 447 -14.40 -40.41 -41.01
CA GLY A 447 -14.67 -41.73 -40.39
C GLY A 447 -13.90 -42.03 -39.08
N GLY A 448 -14.48 -42.62 -38.01
CA GLY A 448 -15.86 -43.02 -37.70
C GLY A 448 -15.94 -44.18 -36.68
N GLY A 449 -16.96 -44.22 -35.80
CA GLY A 449 -17.25 -45.31 -34.83
C GLY A 449 -16.54 -45.16 -33.46
N ALA A 450 -17.17 -45.23 -32.27
CA ALA A 450 -18.09 -46.24 -31.66
C ALA A 450 -17.35 -47.52 -31.20
N GLY A 451 -17.57 -48.10 -30.02
CA GLY A 451 -18.45 -47.76 -28.87
C GLY A 451 -18.46 -48.91 -27.81
N GLY A 452 -19.31 -48.82 -26.77
CA GLY A 452 -19.57 -49.88 -25.77
C GLY A 452 -18.67 -49.87 -24.52
N ALA A 453 -19.07 -49.92 -23.24
CA ALA A 453 -20.30 -50.22 -22.46
C ALA A 453 -20.28 -51.57 -21.69
N GLY A 454 -20.63 -51.51 -20.38
CA GLY A 454 -20.89 -52.65 -19.47
C GLY A 454 -19.70 -53.13 -18.62
N GLY A 455 -19.82 -53.50 -17.34
CA GLY A 455 -20.99 -53.38 -16.43
C GLY A 455 -20.82 -54.10 -15.06
N THR A 456 -21.50 -53.55 -14.04
CA THR A 456 -22.15 -54.21 -12.87
C THR A 456 -21.40 -55.08 -11.82
N GLY A 457 -21.68 -54.77 -10.53
CA GLY A 457 -21.68 -55.71 -9.37
C GLY A 457 -20.44 -55.66 -8.47
N GLY A 458 -20.51 -55.68 -7.12
CA GLY A 458 -21.62 -55.65 -6.14
C GLY A 458 -21.04 -55.66 -4.70
N GLY A 459 -21.79 -55.22 -3.68
CA GLY A 459 -21.40 -55.33 -2.24
C GLY A 459 -22.03 -56.56 -1.54
N PRO A 460 -22.04 -56.67 -0.20
CA PRO A 460 -21.49 -55.78 0.84
C PRO A 460 -20.76 -56.54 2.03
N ALA A 461 -20.57 -55.85 3.18
CA ALA A 461 -20.37 -56.33 4.57
C ALA A 461 -18.98 -56.19 5.26
N GLY A 462 -19.00 -55.70 6.51
CA GLY A 462 -17.96 -55.87 7.57
C GLY A 462 -18.49 -56.82 8.67
N PRO A 463 -18.13 -56.73 9.98
CA PRO A 463 -17.23 -55.79 10.71
C PRO A 463 -16.31 -56.48 11.78
N GLN A 464 -15.89 -55.74 12.84
CA GLN A 464 -15.16 -56.14 14.10
C GLN A 464 -13.62 -56.25 13.99
N GLY A 465 -12.75 -55.86 14.95
CA GLY A 465 -12.81 -55.46 16.37
C GLY A 465 -11.38 -55.57 16.99
N PRO A 466 -11.05 -54.95 18.15
CA PRO A 466 -9.69 -54.79 18.72
C PRO A 466 -9.42 -55.79 19.90
N PRO A 467 -8.48 -55.64 20.89
CA PRO A 467 -7.51 -54.57 21.20
C PRO A 467 -6.10 -54.98 21.75
N ALA A 468 -5.24 -54.00 22.07
CA ALA A 468 -4.23 -54.09 23.15
C ALA A 468 -3.80 -52.70 23.65
N ALA A 469 -3.61 -52.53 24.97
CA ALA A 469 -3.11 -51.30 25.60
C ALA A 469 -2.41 -51.57 26.95
N VAL A 470 -1.22 -50.98 27.16
CA VAL A 470 -0.56 -50.69 28.46
C VAL A 470 0.35 -49.47 28.21
N GLY A 471 0.16 -48.31 28.86
CA GLY A 471 0.90 -47.86 30.07
C GLY A 471 2.34 -47.41 29.76
N GLY A 472 2.91 -46.31 30.25
CA GLY A 472 2.48 -45.30 31.24
C GLY A 472 3.74 -44.73 31.92
N GLY A 473 3.93 -43.41 31.94
CA GLY A 473 5.15 -42.78 32.50
C GLY A 473 5.12 -41.26 32.46
N GLY A 474 5.35 -40.61 33.60
CA GLY A 474 5.16 -39.17 33.81
C GLY A 474 6.38 -38.27 33.50
N PRO A 475 6.27 -36.95 33.78
CA PRO A 475 7.24 -35.93 33.39
C PRO A 475 8.42 -35.79 34.37
N PRO A 476 9.55 -35.19 33.94
CA PRO A 476 10.63 -34.80 34.85
C PRO A 476 10.33 -33.47 35.55
N SER A 477 10.61 -33.40 36.86
CA SER A 477 10.48 -32.19 37.67
C SER A 477 11.75 -31.89 38.48
N ALA A 478 12.11 -30.60 38.53
CA ALA A 478 12.82 -29.89 39.61
C ALA A 478 14.28 -30.27 40.01
N ALA A 479 15.18 -29.29 39.86
CA ALA A 479 16.06 -28.73 40.92
C ALA A 479 16.86 -27.53 40.35
N GLY A 480 17.14 -26.42 41.05
CA GLY A 480 16.84 -26.12 42.46
C GLY A 480 17.01 -24.62 42.84
N VAL A 481 16.92 -24.37 44.16
CA VAL A 481 16.89 -23.09 44.90
C VAL A 481 18.32 -22.79 45.46
N VAL A 482 18.80 -21.63 45.95
CA VAL A 482 18.25 -20.42 46.63
C VAL A 482 19.16 -19.20 46.35
N GLY A 483 18.68 -17.95 46.50
CA GLY A 483 19.60 -16.79 46.66
C GLY A 483 19.03 -15.37 46.68
N THR A 484 18.33 -14.94 47.74
CA THR A 484 17.98 -13.53 47.97
C THR A 484 18.94 -12.84 48.96
N ALA A 485 19.48 -11.68 48.60
CA ALA A 485 20.04 -10.67 49.51
C ALA A 485 19.90 -9.29 48.83
N ALA A 486 19.07 -8.35 49.31
CA ALA A 486 19.14 -7.56 50.55
C ALA A 486 19.83 -6.19 50.33
N ALA A 487 19.27 -5.14 50.92
CA ALA A 487 19.52 -3.75 50.55
C ALA A 487 20.73 -3.10 51.24
N GLY A 488 21.25 -2.02 50.65
CA GLY A 488 22.23 -1.14 51.29
C GLY A 488 22.56 0.10 50.46
N GLY A 489 22.19 1.28 50.95
CA GLY A 489 22.72 2.60 50.56
C GLY A 489 22.68 3.52 51.79
N PRO A 490 22.87 4.85 51.69
CA PRO A 490 23.33 5.64 50.53
C PRO A 490 24.47 6.63 50.88
N GLY A 491 24.94 7.38 49.88
CA GLY A 491 25.81 8.57 50.04
C GLY A 491 26.65 8.83 48.78
N GLY A 492 26.93 10.05 48.34
CA GLY A 492 26.49 11.37 48.84
C GLY A 492 27.49 12.45 48.38
N GLY A 493 27.06 13.41 47.55
CA GLY A 493 27.85 14.57 47.14
C GLY A 493 28.19 14.67 45.65
N GLY A 494 27.84 15.81 45.04
CA GLY A 494 28.54 16.41 43.91
C GLY A 494 29.06 17.79 44.33
N PRO A 495 29.29 18.77 43.43
CA PRO A 495 29.45 18.68 41.97
C PRO A 495 30.78 19.33 41.49
N ALA A 496 31.16 19.15 40.22
CA ALA A 496 32.14 20.02 39.55
C ALA A 496 31.88 20.07 38.03
N ALA A 497 32.09 21.24 37.42
CA ALA A 497 31.81 21.51 36.01
C ALA A 497 33.05 21.32 35.12
N GLY A 498 32.83 21.02 33.84
CA GLY A 498 33.89 21.00 32.82
C GLY A 498 33.43 20.45 31.48
N ALA A 499 33.42 21.30 30.45
CA ALA A 499 33.21 20.94 29.04
C ALA A 499 34.06 21.88 28.17
N PRO A 500 34.33 21.57 26.89
CA PRO A 500 34.35 20.25 26.22
C PRO A 500 35.72 19.95 25.56
N SER A 501 35.96 18.71 25.13
CA SER A 501 37.08 18.42 24.21
C SER A 501 36.77 17.28 23.22
N THR A 502 37.29 17.42 22.00
CA THR A 502 37.02 16.57 20.84
C THR A 502 38.04 15.44 20.65
N ALA A 503 37.56 14.19 20.61
CA ALA A 503 38.13 12.97 20.00
C ALA A 503 37.16 11.82 20.34
N GLY A 504 37.05 10.69 19.64
CA GLY A 504 37.76 10.12 18.50
C GLY A 504 37.41 8.61 18.49
N LEU A 505 37.20 8.00 17.32
CA LEU A 505 36.77 6.60 17.21
C LEU A 505 37.82 5.61 17.75
N PRO A 506 37.45 4.57 18.52
CA PRO A 506 38.36 3.48 18.88
C PRO A 506 38.47 2.45 17.75
N GLY A 507 39.70 2.10 17.39
CA GLY A 507 40.02 1.18 16.30
C GLY A 507 40.24 -0.28 16.69
N LEU A 508 40.38 -1.13 15.66
CA LEU A 508 40.72 -2.55 15.72
C LEU A 508 42.21 -2.79 16.04
N PRO A 509 42.58 -3.95 16.62
CA PRO A 509 43.98 -4.38 16.70
C PRO A 509 44.43 -5.18 15.46
N HIS A 510 45.56 -4.79 14.87
CA HIS A 510 46.44 -5.67 14.08
C HIS A 510 47.44 -6.35 15.06
N SER A 511 48.04 -7.51 14.81
CA SER A 511 48.79 -7.91 13.61
C SER A 511 49.23 -9.40 13.72
N ILE A 512 49.68 -10.00 12.61
CA ILE A 512 51.05 -10.53 12.41
C ILE A 512 51.26 -10.78 10.91
N VAL A 513 52.48 -10.58 10.42
CA VAL A 513 52.86 -10.52 8.99
C VAL A 513 53.75 -11.71 8.61
N SER A 514 53.58 -12.26 7.40
CA SER A 514 54.62 -12.97 6.63
C SER A 514 54.25 -12.97 5.13
N GLU A 515 55.22 -12.71 4.25
CA GLU A 515 55.05 -12.53 2.79
C GLU A 515 55.87 -13.62 1.99
N PRO A 516 55.98 -13.64 0.64
CA PRO A 516 55.28 -14.67 -0.13
C PRO A 516 56.12 -15.61 -1.04
N ASP A 517 55.45 -16.68 -1.48
CA ASP A 517 55.54 -17.54 -2.70
C ASP A 517 56.80 -17.56 -3.60
N PRO A 518 57.16 -18.75 -4.17
CA PRO A 518 56.86 -18.91 -5.60
C PRO A 518 56.37 -20.30 -6.07
N ARG A 519 55.33 -20.27 -6.92
CA ARG A 519 54.88 -21.18 -8.00
C ARG A 519 55.64 -22.51 -8.31
N PRO A 520 54.91 -23.60 -8.66
CA PRO A 520 55.45 -24.95 -8.83
C PRO A 520 56.03 -25.28 -10.23
N SER A 521 56.93 -26.27 -10.25
CA SER A 521 57.52 -26.93 -11.44
C SER A 521 56.81 -28.26 -11.78
N PRO A 522 56.90 -28.78 -13.02
CA PRO A 522 56.10 -29.93 -13.49
C PRO A 522 56.62 -31.31 -13.02
N PRO A 523 55.78 -32.36 -13.05
CA PRO A 523 56.15 -33.70 -12.58
C PRO A 523 57.01 -34.49 -13.59
N ALA A 524 57.96 -35.26 -13.06
CA ALA A 524 58.77 -36.24 -13.79
C ALA A 524 58.09 -37.63 -13.85
N PRO A 525 58.44 -38.51 -14.83
CA PRO A 525 57.70 -39.74 -15.09
C PRO A 525 58.02 -40.88 -14.09
N SER A 526 57.01 -41.71 -13.83
CA SER A 526 57.11 -42.94 -13.02
C SER A 526 57.74 -44.11 -13.79
N PRO A 527 58.57 -44.96 -13.14
CA PRO A 527 59.19 -46.11 -13.79
C PRO A 527 58.37 -47.42 -13.67
N ARG A 528 58.47 -48.23 -14.75
CA ARG A 528 57.88 -49.56 -15.01
C ARG A 528 56.44 -49.59 -15.52
#